data_AF-A0A2V8U8E6-F1
#
_entry.id   AF-A0A2V8U8E6-F1
#
_cell.length_a   1.000
_cell.length_b   1.000
_cell.length_c   1.000
_cell.angle_alpha   90.00
_cell.angle_beta   90.00
_cell.angle_gamma   90.00
#
_symmetry.space_group_name_H-M   'P 1'
#
loop_
_entity.id
_entity.type
_entity.pdbx_description
1 polymer ?
#
loop_
_entity_poly.entity_id
_entity_poly.type
_entity_poly.pdbx_seq_one_letter_code
_entity_poly.pdbx_strand_id
1 'polypeptide(L)'
;MARKILIESAALETRVAILEDDAVAEQFIERLSSRGQTGNVYKGRVTNVLPGMQAAVVDIGTGRDAFLYVEDAGRGVDAERFEETEVTDEDPT
;
A
#
# COMPACT_ATOMS: atom_id res chain seq x y z
N MET A 1 21.87 27.03 -10.67
CA MET A 1 21.23 25.93 -9.94
C MET A 1 21.58 24.62 -10.63
N ALA A 2 22.71 24.03 -10.28
CA ALA A 2 23.05 22.70 -10.75
C ALA A 2 22.61 21.68 -9.69
N ARG A 3 21.73 20.74 -10.07
CA ARG A 3 21.34 19.61 -9.22
C ARG A 3 22.05 18.35 -9.67
N LYS A 4 22.67 17.65 -8.73
CA LYS A 4 23.33 16.35 -8.98
C LYS A 4 22.75 15.31 -8.03
N ILE A 5 22.70 14.07 -8.49
CA ILE A 5 22.32 12.93 -7.66
C ILE A 5 23.53 11.99 -7.62
N LEU A 6 24.01 11.68 -6.42
CA LEU A 6 25.04 10.67 -6.19
C LEU A 6 24.39 9.43 -5.58
N ILE A 7 24.69 8.27 -6.15
CA ILE A 7 24.17 6.97 -5.71
C ILE A 7 25.35 6.07 -5.37
N GLU A 8 25.37 5.56 -4.14
CA GLU A 8 26.28 4.51 -3.69
C GLU A 8 25.46 3.24 -3.44
N SER A 9 25.82 2.15 -4.11
CA SER A 9 25.21 0.84 -3.92
C SER A 9 26.21 -0.12 -3.28
N ALA A 10 26.06 -0.39 -1.98
CA ALA A 10 26.85 -1.35 -1.24
C ALA A 10 26.03 -2.61 -0.88
N ALA A 11 26.70 -3.65 -0.38
CA ALA A 11 26.05 -4.93 -0.08
C ALA A 11 24.96 -4.85 0.99
N LEU A 12 25.06 -3.91 1.94
CA LEU A 12 24.15 -3.81 3.10
C LEU A 12 23.18 -2.64 3.01
N GLU A 13 23.55 -1.61 2.25
CA GLU A 13 22.75 -0.39 2.13
C GLU A 13 23.00 0.33 0.80
N THR A 14 21.98 1.05 0.37
CA THR A 14 22.04 1.99 -0.74
C THR A 14 21.92 3.40 -0.18
N ARG A 15 22.82 4.29 -0.59
CA ARG A 15 22.81 5.70 -0.18
C ARG A 15 22.59 6.59 -1.39
N VAL A 16 21.74 7.59 -1.25
CA VAL A 16 21.47 8.58 -2.28
C VAL A 16 21.66 9.97 -1.67
N ALA A 17 22.46 10.81 -2.31
CA ALA A 17 22.64 12.21 -1.93
C ALA A 17 22.20 13.12 -3.08
N ILE A 18 21.38 14.12 -2.77
CA ILE A 18 21.01 15.20 -3.69
C ILE A 18 21.91 16.38 -3.36
N LEU A 19 22.63 16.86 -4.36
CA LEU A 19 23.51 18.03 -4.24
C LEU A 19 22.92 19.21 -4.99
N GLU A 20 23.00 20.38 -4.36
CA GLU A 20 22.73 21.67 -4.95
C GLU A 20 24.01 22.50 -4.88
N ASP A 21 24.52 22.91 -6.04
CA ASP A 21 25.76 23.71 -6.15
C ASP A 21 26.94 23.09 -5.37
N ASP A 22 27.10 21.76 -5.52
CA ASP A 22 28.12 20.92 -4.89
C ASP A 22 28.05 20.80 -3.36
N ALA A 23 26.99 21.32 -2.73
CA ALA A 23 26.66 21.07 -1.33
C ALA A 23 25.54 20.01 -1.20
N VAL A 24 25.61 19.15 -0.18
CA VAL A 24 24.56 18.16 0.09
C VAL A 24 23.31 18.87 0.63
N ALA A 25 22.21 18.75 -0.10
CA ALA A 25 20.90 19.26 0.32
C ALA A 25 20.09 18.19 1.05
N GLU A 26 20.07 16.96 0.52
CA GLU A 26 19.31 15.83 1.08
C GLU A 26 20.11 14.54 0.99
N GLN A 27 19.88 13.64 1.95
CA GLN A 27 20.49 12.30 1.98
C GLN A 27 19.45 11.24 2.37
N PHE A 28 19.43 10.14 1.61
CA PHE A 28 18.61 8.96 1.84
C PHE A 28 19.49 7.74 2.03
N ILE A 29 19.16 6.88 2.99
CA ILE A 29 19.84 5.62 3.25
C ILE A 29 18.80 4.52 3.34
N GLU A 30 18.83 3.58 2.41
CA GLU A 30 17.99 2.39 2.40
C GLU A 30 18.83 1.18 2.83
N ARG A 31 18.43 0.51 3.92
CA ARG A 31 19.05 -0.75 4.36
C ARG A 31 18.14 -1.93 4.02
N LEU A 32 18.75 -3.07 3.69
CA LEU A 32 18.00 -4.29 3.35
C LEU A 32 17.02 -4.72 4.45
N SER A 33 17.38 -4.53 5.72
CA SER A 33 16.53 -4.87 6.88
C SER A 33 15.44 -3.84 7.18
N SER A 34 15.50 -2.64 6.58
CA SER A 34 14.59 -1.53 6.88
C SER A 34 13.65 -1.18 5.73
N ARG A 35 13.46 -2.08 4.75
CA ARG A 35 12.47 -1.86 3.69
C ARG A 35 11.07 -1.85 4.29
N GLY A 36 10.51 -0.66 4.43
CA GLY A 36 9.09 -0.47 4.72
C GLY A 36 8.24 -0.98 3.55
N GLN A 37 7.01 -1.38 3.85
CA GLN A 37 6.01 -1.71 2.82
C GLN A 37 5.17 -0.50 2.41
N THR A 38 5.32 0.63 3.12
CA THR A 38 4.57 1.86 2.88
C THR A 38 4.90 2.45 1.51
N GLY A 39 3.88 2.79 0.73
CA GLY A 39 4.02 3.38 -0.60
C GLY A 39 4.23 2.37 -1.73
N ASN A 40 4.38 1.08 -1.42
CA ASN A 40 4.41 0.04 -2.43
C ASN A 40 3.05 -0.09 -3.12
N VAL A 41 3.07 -0.43 -4.41
CA VAL A 41 1.87 -0.71 -5.20
C VAL A 41 1.81 -2.20 -5.48
N TYR A 42 0.69 -2.82 -5.13
CA TYR A 42 0.46 -4.25 -5.28
C TYR A 42 -0.72 -4.51 -6.22
N LYS A 43 -0.68 -5.65 -6.92
CA LYS A 43 -1.86 -6.23 -7.56
C LYS A 43 -2.42 -7.30 -6.64
N GLY A 44 -3.53 -7.00 -5.98
CA GLY A 44 -4.19 -7.92 -5.06
C GLY A 44 -5.44 -8.58 -5.64
N ARG A 45 -5.93 -9.62 -4.95
CA ARG A 45 -7.24 -10.24 -5.20
C ARG A 45 -8.10 -10.08 -3.96
N VAL A 46 -9.32 -9.58 -4.13
CA VAL A 46 -10.32 -9.55 -3.05
C VAL A 46 -10.69 -10.99 -2.69
N THR A 47 -10.52 -11.36 -1.43
CA THR A 47 -10.83 -12.71 -0.92
C THR A 47 -12.15 -12.72 -0.14
N ASN A 48 -12.49 -11.61 0.53
CA ASN A 48 -13.74 -11.47 1.25
C ASN A 48 -14.19 -10.01 1.29
N VAL A 49 -15.51 -9.77 1.37
CA VAL A 49 -16.10 -8.44 1.58
C VAL A 49 -16.79 -8.44 2.94
N LEU A 50 -16.59 -7.37 3.71
CA LEU A 50 -17.11 -7.19 5.06
C LEU A 50 -18.07 -5.99 5.07
N PRO A 51 -19.36 -6.18 4.69
CA PRO A 51 -20.39 -5.13 4.69
C PRO A 51 -20.44 -4.29 5.97
N GLY A 52 -20.51 -4.96 7.13
CA GLY A 52 -20.62 -4.29 8.43
C GLY A 52 -19.38 -3.52 8.87
N MET A 53 -18.23 -3.71 8.20
CA MET A 53 -17.01 -2.93 8.43
C MET A 53 -16.72 -1.97 7.27
N GLN A 54 -17.59 -1.93 6.25
CA GLN A 54 -17.39 -1.19 5.00
C GLN A 54 -15.96 -1.37 4.45
N ALA A 55 -15.52 -2.63 4.38
CA ALA A 55 -14.16 -2.98 3.98
C ALA A 55 -14.12 -4.30 3.20
N ALA A 56 -13.00 -4.55 2.54
CA ALA A 56 -12.68 -5.80 1.88
C ALA A 56 -11.34 -6.33 2.37
N VAL A 57 -11.24 -7.66 2.46
CA VAL A 57 -9.99 -8.36 2.69
C VAL A 57 -9.36 -8.67 1.33
N VAL A 58 -8.08 -8.32 1.18
CA VAL A 58 -7.33 -8.41 -0.08
C VAL A 58 -6.05 -9.19 0.15
N ASP A 59 -5.87 -10.27 -0.60
CA ASP A 59 -4.58 -10.95 -0.68
C ASP A 59 -3.66 -10.16 -1.64
N ILE A 60 -2.54 -9.68 -1.10
CA ILE A 60 -1.51 -8.93 -1.84
C ILE A 60 -0.20 -9.72 -2.01
N GLY A 61 -0.18 -11.00 -1.63
CA GLY A 61 0.99 -11.87 -1.80
C GLY A 61 2.14 -11.65 -0.81
N THR A 62 1.89 -10.99 0.32
CA THR A 62 2.90 -10.71 1.37
C THR A 62 2.85 -11.69 2.55
N GLY A 63 2.00 -12.73 2.46
CA GLY A 63 1.78 -13.71 3.53
C GLY A 63 0.93 -13.18 4.70
N ARG A 64 0.34 -11.99 4.56
CA ARG A 64 -0.63 -11.40 5.48
C ARG A 64 -1.76 -10.79 4.68
N ASP A 65 -2.96 -10.85 5.23
CA ASP A 65 -4.13 -10.20 4.66
C ASP A 65 -4.00 -8.67 4.73
N ALA A 66 -4.38 -7.99 3.65
CA ALA A 66 -4.52 -6.54 3.62
C ALA A 66 -6.00 -6.16 3.73
N PHE A 67 -6.25 -4.98 4.29
CA PHE A 67 -7.59 -4.41 4.39
C PHE A 67 -7.71 -3.22 3.44
N LEU A 68 -8.81 -3.16 2.70
CA LEU A 68 -9.17 -2.04 1.84
C LEU A 68 -10.51 -1.49 2.29
N TYR A 69 -10.53 -0.25 2.78
CA TYR A 69 -11.78 0.43 3.11
C TYR A 69 -12.51 0.83 1.82
N VAL A 70 -13.84 0.80 1.88
CA VAL A 70 -14.69 1.13 0.73
C VAL A 70 -14.48 2.57 0.26
N GLU A 71 -14.28 3.52 1.18
CA GLU A 71 -13.99 4.92 0.85
C GLU A 71 -12.67 5.10 0.07
N ASP A 72 -11.71 4.17 0.26
CA ASP A 72 -10.43 4.16 -0.42
C ASP A 72 -10.48 3.38 -1.75
N ALA A 73 -11.56 2.65 -2.02
CA ALA A 73 -11.71 1.75 -3.16
C ALA A 73 -12.01 2.47 -4.49
N GLY A 74 -11.47 3.67 -4.69
CA GLY A 74 -11.54 4.40 -5.96
C GLY A 74 -12.95 4.88 -6.38
N ARG A 75 -13.01 5.61 -7.49
CA ARG A 75 -14.29 6.14 -8.01
C ARG A 75 -15.10 5.04 -8.69
N GLY A 76 -16.37 4.92 -8.33
CA GLY A 76 -17.32 3.92 -8.85
C GLY A 76 -17.67 2.81 -7.86
N VAL A 77 -17.14 2.88 -6.65
CA VAL A 77 -17.57 2.04 -5.53
C VAL A 77 -18.57 2.85 -4.72
N ASP A 78 -19.86 2.58 -4.93
CA ASP A 78 -20.94 3.25 -4.21
C ASP A 78 -21.04 2.64 -2.80
N ALA A 79 -20.60 3.38 -1.79
CA ALA A 79 -20.60 2.95 -0.40
C ALA A 79 -22.01 2.55 0.10
N GLU A 80 -23.05 3.18 -0.43
CA GLU A 80 -24.46 2.91 -0.11
C GLU A 80 -24.91 1.51 -0.54
N ARG A 81 -24.23 0.89 -1.52
CA ARG A 81 -24.58 -0.46 -2.00
C ARG A 81 -24.00 -1.58 -1.12
N PHE A 82 -23.11 -1.25 -0.19
CA PHE A 82 -22.51 -2.23 0.72
C PHE A 82 -23.42 -2.61 1.88
N GLU A 83 -24.45 -1.82 2.19
CA GLU A 83 -25.39 -2.11 3.27
C GLU A 83 -26.44 -3.17 2.89
N GLU A 84 -26.61 -3.45 1.60
CA GLU A 84 -27.73 -4.25 1.07
C GLU A 84 -27.54 -5.78 1.14
N THR A 85 -26.45 -6.26 1.76
CA THR A 85 -26.26 -7.71 1.97
C THR A 85 -26.81 -8.11 3.34
N GLU A 86 -28.13 -7.98 3.52
CA GLU A 86 -28.81 -8.67 4.60
C GLU A 86 -28.71 -10.17 4.35
N VAL A 87 -28.10 -10.90 5.29
CA VAL A 87 -28.15 -12.36 5.32
C VAL A 87 -29.60 -12.73 5.57
N THR A 88 -30.33 -13.10 4.52
CA THR A 88 -31.54 -13.91 4.70
C THR A 88 -31.07 -15.26 5.22
N ASP A 89 -31.11 -15.43 6.54
CA ASP A 89 -31.33 -16.73 7.17
C ASP A 89 -32.67 -17.25 6.66
N GLU A 90 -32.69 -17.87 5.47
CA GLU A 90 -33.72 -18.83 5.12
C GLU A 90 -33.18 -20.21 5.50
N ASP A 91 -33.60 -20.65 6.68
CA ASP A 91 -33.48 -22.00 7.19
C ASP A 91 -34.11 -22.97 6.17
N PRO A 92 -33.35 -23.96 5.63
CA PRO A 92 -33.92 -24.96 4.75
C PRO A 92 -34.82 -25.87 5.60
N THR A 93 -36.13 -25.76 5.37
CA THR A 93 -37.16 -26.65 5.93
C THR A 93 -36.94 -28.10 5.46
#